data_AF-A0A263NKP0-F1
#
_entry.id   AF-A0A263NKP0-F1
#
_cell.length_a   1.000
_cell.length_b   1.000
_cell.length_c   1.000
_cell.angle_alpha   90.00
_cell.angle_beta   90.00
_cell.angle_gamma   90.00
#
_symmetry.space_group_name_H-M   'P 1'
#
loop_
_entity.id
_entity.type
_entity.pdbx_description
1 polymer ?
#
loop_
_entity_poly.entity_id
_entity_poly.type
_entity_poly.pdbx_seq_one_letter_code
_entity_poly.pdbx_strand_id
1 'polypeptide(L)'
;MLALRDGIQKGEITEETLSDRRLEHIAHNQLSAMYPFLYACVLNDLAQQTLDSGNKDASWPLIVEASASAADAATHAFYNAEIDIPAALRHQKALAGAVARDAKFQRAKDYAITLMTEKRPKLGWLDLKHASQSIEKELGEFIESERMSLSKLRLVNTLKRWYETDKRFKDSVNAIITNT
;
A
#
# COMPACT_ATOMS: atom_id res chain seq x y z
N MET A 1 7.19 -28.33 11.05
CA MET A 1 8.40 -29.15 10.81
C MET A 1 8.19 -30.59 11.23
N LEU A 2 7.99 -30.89 12.52
CA LEU A 2 7.84 -32.28 13.00
C LEU A 2 6.71 -33.07 12.31
N ALA A 3 5.52 -32.49 12.16
CA ALA A 3 4.40 -33.15 11.47
C ALA A 3 4.63 -33.37 9.95
N LEU A 4 5.44 -32.51 9.31
CA LEU A 4 5.83 -32.67 7.90
C LEU A 4 6.86 -33.80 7.76
N ARG A 5 7.83 -33.84 8.69
CA ARG A 5 8.87 -34.88 8.73
C ARG A 5 8.30 -36.27 8.99
N ASP A 6 7.34 -36.38 9.90
CA ASP A 6 6.60 -37.62 10.15
C ASP A 6 5.82 -38.08 8.92
N GLY A 7 5.17 -37.16 8.19
CA GLY A 7 4.46 -37.50 6.95
C GLY A 7 5.39 -38.00 5.84
N ILE A 8 6.59 -37.41 5.73
CA ILE A 8 7.62 -37.86 4.79
C ILE A 8 8.14 -39.26 5.16
N GLN A 9 8.44 -39.51 6.43
CA GLN A 9 8.91 -40.83 6.90
C GLN A 9 7.87 -41.94 6.69
N LYS A 10 6.58 -41.59 6.70
CA LYS A 10 5.47 -42.52 6.43
C LYS A 10 5.15 -42.66 4.93
N GLY A 11 5.82 -41.91 4.06
CA GLY A 11 5.56 -41.90 2.61
C GLY A 11 4.26 -41.19 2.22
N GLU A 12 3.63 -40.45 3.14
CA GLU A 12 2.38 -39.72 2.92
C GLU A 12 2.59 -38.40 2.15
N ILE A 13 3.82 -37.89 2.14
CA ILE A 13 4.22 -36.67 1.43
C ILE A 13 5.22 -37.05 0.34
N THR A 14 4.77 -36.99 -0.90
CA THR A 14 5.57 -37.20 -2.11
C THR A 14 6.07 -35.87 -2.69
N GLU A 15 7.05 -35.93 -3.60
CA GLU A 15 7.54 -34.77 -4.36
C GLU A 15 6.42 -34.02 -5.10
N GLU A 16 5.49 -34.77 -5.70
CA GLU A 16 4.32 -34.24 -6.41
C GLU A 16 3.40 -33.48 -5.45
N THR A 17 3.09 -34.08 -4.30
CA THR A 17 2.27 -33.44 -3.25
C THR A 17 2.94 -32.18 -2.69
N LEU A 18 4.27 -32.17 -2.63
CA LEU A 18 5.06 -31.04 -2.15
C LEU A 18 5.02 -29.88 -3.16
N SER A 19 5.10 -30.19 -4.45
CA SER A 19 5.05 -29.23 -5.55
C SER A 19 3.68 -28.55 -5.65
N ASP A 20 2.59 -29.31 -5.49
CA ASP A 20 1.22 -28.77 -5.44
C ASP A 20 1.04 -27.81 -4.27
N ARG A 21 1.52 -28.20 -3.08
CA ARG A 21 1.48 -27.32 -1.89
C ARG A 21 2.31 -26.05 -2.06
N ARG A 22 3.42 -26.12 -2.80
CA ARG A 22 4.24 -24.95 -3.13
C ARG A 22 3.48 -23.99 -4.04
N LEU A 23 2.81 -24.50 -5.07
CA LEU A 23 1.97 -23.70 -5.97
C LEU A 23 0.82 -23.03 -5.20
N GLU A 24 0.13 -23.77 -4.33
CA GLU A 24 -0.91 -23.21 -3.47
C GLU A 24 -0.36 -22.12 -2.53
N HIS A 25 0.82 -22.32 -1.95
CA HIS A 25 1.43 -21.32 -1.08
C HIS A 25 1.80 -20.04 -1.83
N ILE A 26 2.41 -20.16 -3.02
CA ILE A 26 2.76 -19.02 -3.87
C ILE A 26 1.52 -18.24 -4.27
N ALA A 27 0.41 -18.93 -4.58
CA ALA A 27 -0.85 -18.30 -4.94
C ALA A 27 -1.47 -17.48 -3.78
N HIS A 28 -1.31 -17.93 -2.53
CA HIS A 28 -1.92 -17.28 -1.36
C HIS A 28 -1.00 -16.32 -0.61
N ASN A 29 0.32 -16.54 -0.64
CA ASN A 29 1.32 -15.84 0.17
C ASN A 29 2.61 -15.59 -0.64
N GLN A 30 2.55 -14.63 -1.58
CA GLN A 30 3.65 -14.30 -2.51
C GLN A 30 5.00 -13.92 -1.86
N LEU A 31 5.07 -13.67 -0.53
CA LEU A 31 6.21 -13.02 0.12
C LEU A 31 6.68 -13.69 1.43
N SER A 32 6.43 -14.98 1.65
CA SER A 32 6.91 -15.67 2.85
C SER A 32 8.31 -16.27 2.64
N ALA A 33 9.34 -15.71 3.29
CA ALA A 33 10.70 -16.27 3.28
C ALA A 33 10.81 -17.60 4.05
N MET A 34 9.87 -17.87 4.95
CA MET A 34 9.87 -19.07 5.78
C MET A 34 9.51 -20.32 4.98
N TYR A 35 8.68 -20.19 3.94
CA TYR A 35 8.21 -21.34 3.18
C TYR A 35 9.28 -21.95 2.25
N PRO A 36 10.03 -21.17 1.44
CA PRO A 36 11.12 -21.71 0.62
C PRO A 36 12.21 -22.41 1.45
N PHE A 37 12.52 -21.90 2.65
CA PHE A 37 13.45 -22.56 3.57
C PHE A 37 12.92 -23.92 4.06
N LEU A 38 11.67 -23.97 4.51
CA LEU A 38 11.05 -25.22 4.97
C LEU A 38 10.90 -26.23 3.85
N TYR A 39 10.60 -25.76 2.63
CA TYR A 39 10.54 -26.59 1.42
C TYR A 39 11.91 -27.19 1.07
N ALA A 40 12.98 -26.40 1.13
CA ALA A 40 14.35 -26.87 0.96
C ALA A 40 14.74 -27.95 1.98
N CYS A 41 14.36 -27.79 3.25
CA CYS A 41 14.61 -28.80 4.29
C CYS A 41 13.93 -30.14 3.96
N VAL A 42 12.69 -30.09 3.46
CA VAL A 42 11.92 -31.29 3.11
C VAL A 42 12.49 -31.99 1.88
N LEU A 43 12.87 -31.24 0.85
CA LEU A 43 13.52 -31.80 -0.34
C LEU A 43 14.84 -32.49 0.00
N ASN A 44 15.62 -31.96 0.95
CA ASN A 44 16.83 -32.61 1.44
C ASN A 44 16.54 -33.92 2.20
N ASP A 45 15.49 -33.97 3.02
CA ASP A 45 15.09 -35.21 3.70
C ASP A 45 14.65 -36.29 2.67
N LEU A 46 13.94 -35.90 1.59
CA LEU A 46 13.56 -36.81 0.49
C LEU A 46 14.76 -37.25 -0.36
N ALA A 47 15.69 -36.33 -0.63
CA ALA A 47 16.94 -36.62 -1.32
C ALA A 47 17.79 -37.65 -0.55
N GLN A 48 17.82 -37.57 0.78
CA GLN A 48 18.52 -38.54 1.61
C GLN A 48 17.85 -39.91 1.57
N GLN A 49 16.52 -39.98 1.65
CA GLN A 49 15.79 -41.25 1.54
C GLN A 49 15.99 -41.95 0.18
N THR A 50 16.05 -41.18 -0.91
CA THR A 50 16.34 -41.71 -2.25
C THR A 50 17.78 -42.18 -2.39
N LEU A 51 18.75 -41.52 -1.72
CA LEU A 51 20.13 -42.03 -1.61
C LEU A 51 20.21 -43.32 -0.79
N ASP A 52 19.53 -43.36 0.36
CA ASP A 52 19.55 -44.50 1.28
C ASP A 52 18.91 -45.75 0.64
N SER A 53 17.95 -45.56 -0.27
CA SER A 53 17.34 -46.61 -1.09
C SER A 53 18.15 -46.98 -2.35
N GLY A 54 19.33 -46.37 -2.56
CA GLY A 54 20.25 -46.66 -3.65
C GLY A 54 19.90 -45.99 -4.98
N ASN A 55 18.84 -45.19 -5.05
CA ASN A 55 18.40 -44.50 -6.26
C ASN A 55 19.03 -43.10 -6.37
N LYS A 56 20.31 -43.08 -6.75
CA LYS A 56 21.10 -41.84 -6.89
C LYS A 56 20.55 -40.90 -7.95
N ASP A 57 20.03 -41.44 -9.05
CA ASP A 57 19.53 -40.65 -10.18
C ASP A 57 18.26 -39.87 -9.79
N ALA A 58 17.43 -40.42 -8.91
CA ALA A 58 16.26 -39.72 -8.36
C ALA A 58 16.60 -38.71 -7.26
N SER A 59 17.74 -38.87 -6.57
CA SER A 59 18.15 -37.96 -5.49
C SER A 59 18.71 -36.63 -6.01
N TRP A 60 19.45 -36.67 -7.12
CA TRP A 60 20.15 -35.49 -7.63
C TRP A 60 19.24 -34.29 -7.95
N PRO A 61 18.10 -34.46 -8.64
CA PRO A 61 17.15 -33.36 -8.88
C PRO A 61 16.62 -32.73 -7.59
N LEU A 62 16.33 -33.54 -6.56
CA LEU A 62 15.83 -33.08 -5.26
C LEU A 62 16.86 -32.20 -4.53
N ILE A 63 18.14 -32.54 -4.59
CA ILE A 63 19.24 -31.76 -3.99
C ILE A 63 19.40 -30.40 -4.70
N VAL A 64 19.32 -30.41 -6.03
CA VAL A 64 19.44 -29.18 -6.84
C VAL A 64 18.28 -28.24 -6.52
N GLU A 65 17.05 -28.76 -6.43
CA GLU A 65 15.87 -27.95 -6.11
C GLU A 65 15.86 -27.45 -4.65
N ALA A 66 16.36 -28.27 -3.71
CA ALA A 66 16.54 -27.84 -2.32
C ALA A 66 17.50 -26.66 -2.22
N SER A 67 18.62 -26.73 -2.95
CA SER A 67 19.64 -25.68 -2.96
C SER A 67 19.11 -24.36 -3.54
N ALA A 68 18.38 -24.42 -4.65
CA ALA A 68 17.74 -23.24 -5.24
C ALA A 68 16.72 -22.61 -4.29
N SER A 69 15.89 -23.42 -3.65
CA SER A 69 14.86 -22.95 -2.71
C SER A 69 15.46 -22.32 -1.45
N ALA A 70 16.61 -22.82 -0.96
CA ALA A 70 17.34 -22.22 0.15
C ALA A 70 17.97 -20.87 -0.22
N ALA A 71 18.51 -20.75 -1.44
CA ALA A 71 19.05 -19.49 -1.95
C ALA A 71 17.95 -18.42 -2.06
N ASP A 72 16.79 -18.77 -2.62
CA ASP A 72 15.63 -17.89 -2.70
C ASP A 72 15.18 -17.43 -1.30
N ALA A 73 15.13 -18.33 -0.32
CA ALA A 73 14.80 -17.98 1.07
C ALA A 73 15.78 -16.94 1.64
N ALA A 74 17.08 -17.11 1.39
CA ALA A 74 18.13 -16.21 1.85
C ALA A 74 18.04 -14.84 1.17
N THR A 75 17.79 -14.81 -0.14
CA THR A 75 17.57 -13.57 -0.90
C THR A 75 16.34 -12.82 -0.41
N HIS A 76 15.24 -13.53 -0.12
CA HIS A 76 14.04 -12.92 0.47
C HIS A 76 14.28 -12.40 1.90
N ALA A 77 15.01 -13.15 2.73
CA ALA A 77 15.37 -12.70 4.07
C ALA A 77 16.26 -11.45 4.03
N PHE A 78 17.21 -11.40 3.09
CA PHE A 78 18.08 -10.25 2.85
C PHE A 78 17.27 -9.02 2.42
N TYR A 79 16.40 -9.13 1.41
CA TYR A 79 15.58 -8.00 0.98
C TYR A 79 14.55 -7.55 2.04
N ASN A 80 13.99 -8.46 2.84
CA ASN A 80 13.14 -8.07 3.98
C ASN A 80 13.92 -7.39 5.12
N ALA A 81 15.20 -7.72 5.29
CA ALA A 81 16.06 -7.10 6.31
C ALA A 81 16.59 -5.73 5.89
N GLU A 82 16.85 -5.53 4.59
CA GLU A 82 17.41 -4.29 4.05
C GLU A 82 16.34 -3.31 3.54
N ILE A 83 15.17 -3.82 3.16
CA ILE A 83 14.00 -3.05 2.75
C ILE A 83 12.82 -3.50 3.62
N ASP A 84 12.30 -2.61 4.47
CA ASP A 84 11.03 -2.84 5.18
C ASP A 84 9.88 -2.74 4.16
N ILE A 85 9.69 -3.83 3.41
CA ILE A 85 8.66 -3.98 2.39
C ILE A 85 7.26 -3.66 2.98
N PRO A 86 6.91 -4.12 4.20
CA PRO A 86 5.68 -3.67 4.86
C PRO A 86 5.59 -2.15 5.07
N ALA A 87 6.65 -1.46 5.47
CA ALA A 87 6.66 0.00 5.57
C ALA A 87 6.57 0.68 4.20
N ALA A 88 7.28 0.19 3.18
CA ALA A 88 7.20 0.71 1.82
C ALA A 88 5.79 0.58 1.24
N LEU A 89 5.14 -0.57 1.43
CA LEU A 89 3.75 -0.80 1.01
C LEU A 89 2.75 0.06 1.81
N ARG A 90 2.96 0.24 3.13
CA ARG A 90 2.15 1.15 3.95
C ARG A 90 2.27 2.59 3.46
N HIS A 91 3.48 3.04 3.15
CA HIS A 91 3.76 4.37 2.60
C HIS A 91 3.09 4.57 1.24
N GLN A 92 3.21 3.60 0.33
CA GLN A 92 2.59 3.66 -1.00
C GLN A 92 1.05 3.70 -0.91
N LYS A 93 0.44 2.88 -0.04
CA LYS A 93 -1.01 2.94 0.21
C LYS A 93 -1.45 4.26 0.85
N ALA A 94 -0.65 4.82 1.75
CA ALA A 94 -0.91 6.13 2.34
C ALA A 94 -0.87 7.25 1.29
N LEU A 95 0.10 7.22 0.37
CA LEU A 95 0.20 8.14 -0.76
C LEU A 95 -0.98 8.00 -1.72
N ALA A 96 -1.32 6.78 -2.16
CA ALA A 96 -2.46 6.53 -3.03
C ALA A 96 -3.77 6.99 -2.39
N GLY A 97 -3.95 6.75 -1.09
CA GLY A 97 -5.08 7.27 -0.33
C GLY A 97 -5.08 8.80 -0.19
N ALA A 98 -3.92 9.44 -0.10
CA ALA A 98 -3.80 10.90 -0.09
C ALA A 98 -4.19 11.51 -1.44
N VAL A 99 -3.70 10.95 -2.55
CA VAL A 99 -4.04 11.37 -3.92
C VAL A 99 -5.53 11.19 -4.21
N ALA A 100 -6.11 10.04 -3.82
CA ALA A 100 -7.55 9.79 -3.99
C ALA A 100 -8.42 10.77 -3.18
N ARG A 101 -7.97 11.16 -1.98
CA ARG A 101 -8.65 12.20 -1.18
C ARG A 101 -8.52 13.58 -1.82
N ASP A 102 -7.37 13.91 -2.38
CA ASP A 102 -7.14 15.21 -3.00
C ASP A 102 -8.02 15.41 -4.25
N ALA A 103 -8.17 14.36 -5.06
CA ALA A 103 -9.12 14.33 -6.18
C ALA A 103 -10.58 14.44 -5.70
N LYS A 104 -10.94 13.80 -4.59
CA LYS A 104 -12.31 13.82 -4.03
C LYS A 104 -12.74 15.24 -3.60
N PHE A 105 -11.81 16.07 -3.14
CA PHE A 105 -12.13 17.43 -2.66
C PHE A 105 -11.87 18.53 -3.68
N GLN A 106 -11.41 18.19 -4.88
CA GLN A 106 -11.14 19.20 -5.92
C GLN A 106 -12.39 20.03 -6.25
N ARG A 107 -13.56 19.39 -6.34
CA ARG A 107 -14.84 20.10 -6.57
C ARG A 107 -15.15 21.13 -5.49
N ALA A 108 -14.86 20.81 -4.22
CA ALA A 108 -15.04 21.77 -3.12
C ALA A 108 -14.04 22.92 -3.18
N LYS A 109 -12.78 22.64 -3.58
CA LYS A 109 -11.76 23.68 -3.81
C LYS A 109 -12.17 24.63 -4.93
N ASP A 110 -12.62 24.10 -6.06
CA ASP A 110 -13.06 24.88 -7.22
C ASP A 110 -14.30 25.73 -6.88
N TYR A 111 -15.26 25.15 -6.15
CA TYR A 111 -16.44 25.89 -5.68
C TYR A 111 -16.08 26.98 -4.66
N ALA A 112 -15.13 26.72 -3.75
CA ALA A 112 -14.63 27.73 -2.82
C ALA A 112 -13.98 28.92 -3.56
N ILE A 113 -13.16 28.66 -4.59
CA ILE A 113 -12.56 29.69 -5.45
C ILE A 113 -13.65 30.53 -6.14
N THR A 114 -14.70 29.87 -6.64
CA THR A 114 -15.85 30.53 -7.26
C THR A 114 -16.55 31.47 -6.28
N LEU A 115 -16.91 30.98 -5.09
CA LEU A 115 -17.55 31.79 -4.05
C LEU A 115 -16.67 32.97 -3.58
N MET A 116 -15.36 32.77 -3.42
CA MET A 116 -14.43 33.84 -3.03
C MET A 116 -14.34 34.94 -4.10
N THR A 117 -14.53 34.59 -5.36
CA THR A 117 -14.53 35.51 -6.50
C THR A 117 -15.85 36.27 -6.56
N GLU A 118 -16.99 35.57 -6.48
CA GLU A 118 -18.33 36.18 -6.53
C GLU A 118 -18.60 37.13 -5.37
N LYS A 119 -18.14 36.76 -4.17
CA LYS A 119 -18.33 37.57 -2.96
C LYS A 119 -17.24 38.61 -2.75
N ARG A 120 -16.30 38.77 -3.69
CA ARG A 120 -15.18 39.70 -3.54
C ARG A 120 -15.70 41.12 -3.34
N PRO A 121 -15.38 41.79 -2.22
CA PRO A 121 -15.75 43.19 -2.02
C PRO A 121 -14.95 44.09 -2.96
N LYS A 122 -15.46 45.30 -3.26
CA LYS A 122 -14.84 46.23 -4.22
C LYS A 122 -13.37 46.58 -3.92
N LEU A 123 -12.99 46.60 -2.65
CA LEU A 123 -11.61 46.90 -2.21
C LEU A 123 -10.70 45.66 -2.16
N GLY A 124 -11.23 44.46 -2.51
CA GLY A 124 -10.54 43.20 -2.32
C GLY A 124 -10.62 42.68 -0.89
N TRP A 125 -10.12 41.46 -0.68
CA TRP A 125 -10.08 40.83 0.64
C TRP A 125 -8.87 41.30 1.45
N LEU A 126 -9.06 41.54 2.75
CA LEU A 126 -7.96 41.90 3.66
C LEU A 126 -7.01 40.73 3.90
N ASP A 127 -7.56 39.53 4.10
CA ASP A 127 -6.80 38.31 4.31
C ASP A 127 -7.64 37.07 3.93
N LEU A 128 -6.98 35.91 3.93
CA LEU A 128 -7.62 34.61 3.69
C LEU A 128 -8.74 34.30 4.70
N LYS A 129 -8.63 34.80 5.94
CA LYS A 129 -9.58 34.48 7.00
C LYS A 129 -10.93 35.13 6.70
N HIS A 130 -10.95 36.41 6.33
CA HIS A 130 -12.17 37.13 5.96
C HIS A 130 -12.80 36.55 4.68
N ALA A 131 -11.96 36.19 3.69
CA ALA A 131 -12.43 35.51 2.48
C ALA A 131 -13.03 34.13 2.79
N SER A 132 -12.45 33.37 3.74
CA SER A 132 -12.95 32.05 4.13
C SER A 132 -14.25 32.13 4.94
N GLN A 133 -14.36 33.11 5.85
CA GLN A 133 -15.54 33.31 6.67
C GLN A 133 -16.76 33.75 5.83
N SER A 134 -16.53 34.54 4.78
CA SER A 134 -17.62 35.06 3.94
C SER A 134 -18.31 33.98 3.08
N ILE A 135 -17.62 32.86 2.83
CA ILE A 135 -18.11 31.73 2.02
C ILE A 135 -18.48 30.49 2.84
N GLU A 136 -18.23 30.50 4.16
CA GLU A 136 -18.31 29.31 5.02
C GLU A 136 -19.69 28.64 4.97
N LYS A 137 -20.75 29.45 4.94
CA LYS A 137 -22.13 28.96 4.91
C LYS A 137 -22.44 28.26 3.58
N GLU A 138 -22.26 28.93 2.45
CA GLU A 138 -22.60 28.36 1.13
C GLU A 138 -21.69 27.18 0.76
N LEU A 139 -20.40 27.25 1.11
CA LEU A 139 -19.48 26.14 0.91
C LEU A 139 -19.88 24.92 1.76
N GLY A 140 -20.33 25.15 2.99
CA GLY A 140 -20.84 24.09 3.86
C GLY A 140 -22.10 23.42 3.34
N GLU A 141 -23.04 24.20 2.80
CA GLU A 141 -24.26 23.68 2.16
C GLU A 141 -23.94 22.85 0.91
N PHE A 142 -22.98 23.28 0.09
CA PHE A 142 -22.51 22.51 -1.07
C PHE A 142 -21.83 21.19 -0.69
N ILE A 143 -21.02 21.20 0.38
CA ILE A 143 -20.35 19.99 0.88
C ILE A 143 -21.37 18.97 1.39
N GLU A 144 -22.43 19.42 2.05
CA GLU A 144 -23.54 18.58 2.49
C GLU A 144 -24.33 18.00 1.32
N SER A 145 -24.66 18.81 0.31
CA SER A 145 -25.43 18.37 -0.86
C SER A 145 -24.68 17.33 -1.70
N GLU A 146 -23.38 17.50 -1.87
CA GLU A 146 -22.50 16.57 -2.58
C GLU A 146 -22.05 15.37 -1.71
N ARG A 147 -22.55 15.26 -0.46
CA ARG A 147 -22.21 14.20 0.50
C ARG A 147 -20.70 14.02 0.69
N MET A 148 -19.96 15.13 0.67
CA MET A 148 -18.51 15.08 0.84
C MET A 148 -18.14 14.84 2.31
N SER A 149 -17.06 14.09 2.52
CA SER A 149 -16.56 13.71 3.86
C SER A 149 -15.83 14.86 4.57
N LEU A 150 -16.39 16.07 4.56
CA LEU A 150 -15.83 17.27 5.17
C LEU A 150 -16.78 17.79 6.25
N SER A 151 -16.22 18.12 7.41
CA SER A 151 -17.00 18.67 8.53
C SER A 151 -17.20 20.17 8.35
N LYS A 152 -18.46 20.62 8.33
CA LYS A 152 -18.85 22.04 8.28
C LYS A 152 -18.18 22.90 9.36
N LEU A 153 -18.09 22.37 10.59
CA LEU A 153 -17.49 23.04 11.75
C LEU A 153 -15.99 23.33 11.63
N ARG A 154 -15.32 22.85 10.57
CA ARG A 154 -13.87 23.01 10.39
C ARG A 154 -13.52 23.57 9.01
N LEU A 155 -14.47 24.18 8.29
CA LEU A 155 -14.26 24.63 6.92
C LEU A 155 -13.17 25.69 6.81
N VAL A 156 -13.17 26.70 7.67
CA VAL A 156 -12.11 27.73 7.68
C VAL A 156 -10.73 27.11 7.89
N ASN A 157 -10.60 26.17 8.84
CA ASN A 157 -9.34 25.45 9.07
C ASN A 157 -8.95 24.55 7.90
N THR A 158 -9.94 23.97 7.22
CA THR A 158 -9.74 23.13 6.03
C THR A 158 -9.25 23.97 4.85
N LEU A 159 -9.85 25.13 4.62
CA LEU A 159 -9.42 26.09 3.60
C LEU A 159 -8.01 26.60 3.87
N LYS A 160 -7.68 26.92 5.13
CA LYS A 160 -6.31 27.30 5.52
C LYS A 160 -5.32 26.17 5.23
N ARG A 161 -5.68 24.93 5.58
CA ARG A 161 -4.85 23.77 5.28
C ARG A 161 -4.64 23.60 3.77
N TRP A 162 -5.69 23.70 2.96
CA TRP A 162 -5.56 23.63 1.51
C TRP A 162 -4.67 24.74 0.95
N TYR A 163 -4.78 25.97 1.48
CA TYR A 163 -3.91 27.07 1.11
C TYR A 163 -2.42 26.80 1.43
N GLU A 164 -2.12 26.06 2.50
CA GLU A 164 -0.75 25.69 2.87
C GLU A 164 -0.22 24.50 2.06
N THR A 165 -1.07 23.53 1.72
CA THR A 165 -0.62 22.24 1.13
C THR A 165 -0.85 22.10 -0.37
N ASP A 166 -1.80 22.85 -0.95
CA ASP A 166 -2.16 22.78 -2.37
C ASP A 166 -1.71 24.06 -3.09
N LYS A 167 -0.67 23.92 -3.92
CA LYS A 167 -0.10 25.03 -4.68
C LYS A 167 -1.12 25.66 -5.64
N ARG A 168 -1.95 24.87 -6.32
CA ARG A 168 -2.93 25.39 -7.28
C ARG A 168 -4.01 26.18 -6.56
N PHE A 169 -4.50 25.67 -5.44
CA PHE A 169 -5.46 26.40 -4.61
C PHE A 169 -4.86 27.70 -4.08
N LYS A 170 -3.63 27.66 -3.58
CA LYS A 170 -2.88 28.84 -3.10
C LYS A 170 -2.74 29.91 -4.18
N ASP A 171 -2.32 29.54 -5.38
CA ASP A 171 -2.10 30.47 -6.49
C ASP A 171 -3.42 31.14 -6.92
N SER A 172 -4.51 30.38 -7.03
CA SER A 172 -5.85 30.92 -7.33
C SER A 172 -6.35 31.88 -6.25
N VAL A 173 -6.20 31.51 -4.98
CA VAL A 173 -6.62 32.35 -3.85
C VAL A 173 -5.79 33.64 -3.80
N ASN A 174 -4.49 33.57 -4.05
CA ASN A 174 -3.65 34.76 -4.13
C ASN A 174 -4.10 35.67 -5.28
N ALA A 175 -4.41 35.13 -6.47
CA ALA A 175 -4.94 35.94 -7.56
C ALA A 175 -6.26 36.66 -7.20
N ILE A 176 -7.07 36.10 -6.30
CA ILE A 176 -8.31 36.72 -5.81
C ILE A 176 -8.03 37.78 -4.73
N ILE A 177 -7.08 37.52 -3.83
CA ILE A 177 -6.78 38.39 -2.68
C ILE A 177 -5.90 39.58 -3.10
N THR A 178 -4.84 39.35 -3.90
CA THR A 178 -3.97 40.43 -4.37
C THR A 178 -4.64 41.19 -5.52
N ASN A 179 -4.83 42.51 -5.33
CA ASN A 179 -5.21 43.44 -6.39
C ASN A 179 -4.10 43.48 -7.45
N THR A 180 -4.26 42.70 -8.51
CA THR A 180 -3.84 43.12 -9.86
C THR A 180 -5.08 43.62 -10.57
#